data_AF-A0A2P0QIB9-F1
#
_entry.id   AF-A0A2P0QIB9-F1
#
_cell.length_a   1.000
_cell.length_b   1.000
_cell.length_c   1.000
_cell.angle_alpha   90.00
_cell.angle_beta   90.00
_cell.angle_gamma   90.00
#
_symmetry.space_group_name_H-M   'P 1'
#
loop_
_entity.id
_entity.type
_entity.pdbx_description
1 polymer ?
#
loop_
_entity_poly.entity_id
_entity_poly.type
_entity_poly.pdbx_seq_one_letter_code
_entity_poly.pdbx_strand_id
1 'polypeptide(L)'
;MYKKFIQNCSKKSYPAGTYLEKHHIIPKFLNGSDNPENIIYLSFKDHIQAHLIRYIEFKDIRDFAAYNLMCGFDDKGWQLLRKSGAYATHGTLKKQKKHFWSSEFQKEMGQRSLKCPDALQIRSTAGKKGGRQTQKNKNLINIQDRFLFIHESGQAVCIFNCETCGDVLRELQLITPQKNGVVFHL
;
A
#
# COMPACT_ATOMS: atom_id res chain seq x y z
N MET A 1 -13.49 -7.93 -27.25
CA MET A 1 -14.75 -7.54 -26.56
C MET A 1 -14.77 -6.03 -26.27
N TYR A 2 -13.72 -5.52 -25.64
CA TYR A 2 -13.44 -4.15 -25.28
C TYR A 2 -13.49 -3.16 -26.45
N LYS A 3 -12.83 -3.46 -27.58
CA LYS A 3 -12.85 -2.56 -28.75
C LYS A 3 -14.28 -2.30 -29.25
N LYS A 4 -15.14 -3.32 -29.24
CA LYS A 4 -16.56 -3.20 -29.59
C LYS A 4 -17.32 -2.36 -28.57
N PHE A 5 -17.03 -2.51 -27.28
CA PHE A 5 -17.60 -1.66 -26.24
C PHE A 5 -17.24 -0.19 -26.44
N ILE A 6 -15.96 0.12 -26.67
CA ILE A 6 -15.48 1.49 -26.94
C ILE A 6 -16.14 2.07 -28.20
N GLN A 7 -16.26 1.29 -29.28
CA GLN A 7 -16.97 1.70 -30.49
C GLN A 7 -18.47 1.98 -30.27
N ASN A 8 -19.11 1.28 -29.33
CA ASN A 8 -20.49 1.57 -28.96
C ASN A 8 -20.57 2.85 -28.12
N CYS A 9 -19.64 3.04 -27.18
CA CYS A 9 -19.55 4.26 -26.39
C CYS A 9 -19.27 5.49 -27.26
N SER A 10 -18.46 5.39 -28.31
CA SER A 10 -18.18 6.51 -29.21
C SER A 10 -19.39 6.94 -30.04
N LYS A 11 -20.37 6.05 -30.25
CA LYS A 11 -21.65 6.34 -30.92
C LYS A 11 -22.75 6.76 -29.95
N LYS A 12 -22.51 6.65 -28.64
CA LYS A 12 -23.49 6.96 -27.60
C LYS A 12 -23.56 8.46 -27.40
N SER A 13 -24.79 8.99 -27.36
CA SER A 13 -25.04 10.36 -26.92
C SER A 13 -25.31 10.36 -25.42
N TYR A 14 -24.57 11.17 -24.67
CA TYR A 14 -24.79 11.36 -23.24
C TYR A 14 -25.76 12.54 -23.01
N PRO A 15 -26.68 12.45 -22.03
CA PRO A 15 -27.55 13.56 -21.68
C PRO A 15 -26.75 14.84 -21.37
N ALA A 16 -27.29 15.99 -21.74
CA ALA A 16 -26.68 17.28 -21.44
C ALA A 16 -26.45 17.44 -19.93
N GLY A 17 -25.25 17.90 -19.54
CA GLY A 17 -24.85 18.04 -18.13
C GLY A 17 -24.28 16.79 -17.48
N THR A 18 -24.16 15.67 -18.20
CA THR A 18 -23.48 14.46 -17.69
C THR A 18 -21.99 14.74 -17.48
N TYR A 19 -21.46 14.40 -16.30
CA TYR A 19 -20.02 14.42 -16.05
C TYR A 19 -19.32 13.33 -16.86
N LEU A 20 -18.33 13.74 -17.66
CA LEU A 20 -17.55 12.85 -18.51
C LEU A 20 -16.08 12.85 -18.08
N GLU A 21 -15.51 11.65 -18.03
CA GLU A 21 -14.12 11.41 -17.67
C GLU A 21 -13.30 11.05 -18.92
N LYS A 22 -12.08 11.56 -18.96
CA LYS A 22 -11.10 11.22 -19.99
C LYS A 22 -10.61 9.79 -19.77
N HIS A 23 -10.86 8.90 -20.73
CA HIS A 23 -10.40 7.52 -20.71
C HIS A 23 -9.46 7.23 -21.88
N HIS A 24 -8.33 6.57 -21.61
CA HIS A 24 -7.42 6.11 -22.66
C HIS A 24 -7.84 4.74 -23.17
N ILE A 25 -8.04 4.61 -24.49
CA ILE A 25 -8.44 3.34 -25.12
C ILE A 25 -7.35 2.28 -24.89
N ILE A 26 -6.10 2.65 -25.18
CA ILE A 26 -4.89 1.93 -24.77
C ILE A 26 -4.30 2.67 -23.57
N PRO A 27 -4.21 2.06 -22.38
CA PRO A 27 -3.69 2.71 -21.19
C PRO A 27 -2.22 3.10 -21.29
N LYS A 28 -1.83 4.15 -20.55
CA LYS A 28 -0.44 4.64 -20.49
C LYS A 28 0.57 3.57 -20.08
N PHE A 29 0.19 2.66 -19.18
CA PHE A 29 1.09 1.58 -18.74
C PHE A 29 1.37 0.52 -19.81
N LEU A 30 0.62 0.52 -20.92
CA LEU A 30 0.88 -0.24 -22.15
C LEU A 30 1.39 0.67 -23.28
N ASN A 31 2.04 1.79 -22.94
CA ASN A 31 2.55 2.78 -23.88
C ASN A 31 1.47 3.46 -24.74
N GLY A 32 0.23 3.54 -24.24
CA GLY A 32 -0.81 4.33 -24.89
C GLY A 32 -0.46 5.81 -24.96
N SER A 33 -0.65 6.43 -26.13
CA SER A 33 -0.34 7.84 -26.35
C SER A 33 -1.43 8.78 -25.81
N ASP A 34 -1.09 10.05 -25.65
CA ASP A 34 -2.05 11.12 -25.33
C ASP A 34 -2.71 11.72 -26.59
N ASN A 35 -2.61 11.03 -27.74
CA ASN A 35 -3.22 11.48 -28.98
C ASN A 35 -4.76 11.41 -28.88
N PRO A 36 -5.49 12.34 -29.51
CA PRO A 36 -6.96 12.35 -29.48
C PRO A 36 -7.60 11.01 -29.91
N GLU A 37 -6.98 10.28 -30.84
CA GLU A 37 -7.46 8.98 -31.30
C GLU A 37 -7.43 7.88 -30.23
N ASN A 38 -6.55 8.02 -29.23
CA ASN A 38 -6.45 7.08 -28.12
C ASN A 38 -7.26 7.55 -26.89
N ILE A 39 -8.02 8.63 -27.01
CA ILE A 39 -8.77 9.25 -25.91
C ILE A 39 -10.26 9.24 -26.25
N ILE A 40 -11.07 8.81 -25.29
CA ILE A 40 -12.53 8.87 -25.36
C ILE A 40 -13.07 9.47 -24.05
N TYR A 41 -14.15 10.25 -24.15
CA TYR A 41 -14.85 10.77 -22.99
C TYR A 41 -16.03 9.85 -22.65
N LEU A 42 -16.05 9.33 -21.43
CA LEU A 42 -17.04 8.35 -20.97
C LEU A 42 -17.78 8.88 -19.75
N SER A 43 -19.03 8.49 -19.58
CA SER A 43 -19.70 8.67 -18.28
C SER A 43 -18.96 7.86 -17.22
N PHE A 44 -19.03 8.28 -15.95
CA PHE A 44 -18.42 7.54 -14.83
C PHE A 44 -18.78 6.04 -14.85
N LYS A 45 -20.05 5.71 -15.15
CA LYS A 45 -20.53 4.32 -15.27
C LYS A 45 -19.87 3.57 -16.43
N ASP A 46 -19.79 4.18 -17.61
CA ASP A 46 -19.16 3.54 -18.77
C ASP A 46 -17.63 3.42 -18.60
N HIS A 47 -17.01 4.35 -17.86
CA HIS A 47 -15.58 4.30 -17.56
C HIS A 47 -15.24 3.14 -16.61
N ILE A 48 -16.05 2.91 -15.57
CA ILE A 48 -15.98 1.71 -14.72
C ILE A 48 -16.07 0.44 -15.58
N GLN A 49 -17.09 0.38 -16.44
CA GLN A 49 -17.35 -0.78 -17.29
C GLN A 49 -16.21 -1.01 -18.29
N ALA A 50 -15.60 0.05 -18.83
CA ALA A 50 -14.46 -0.03 -19.73
C ALA A 50 -13.28 -0.76 -19.06
N HIS A 51 -12.94 -0.38 -17.82
CA HIS A 51 -11.88 -1.04 -17.06
C HIS A 51 -12.20 -2.51 -16.74
N LEU A 52 -13.45 -2.81 -16.37
CA LEU A 52 -13.87 -4.19 -16.11
C LEU A 52 -13.77 -5.07 -17.37
N ILE A 53 -14.27 -4.59 -18.51
CA ILE A 53 -14.23 -5.35 -19.78
C ILE A 53 -12.79 -5.55 -20.25
N ARG A 54 -11.93 -4.52 -20.13
CA ARG A 54 -10.49 -4.68 -20.42
C ARG A 54 -9.86 -5.76 -19.57
N TYR A 55 -10.13 -5.75 -18.26
CA TYR A 55 -9.62 -6.77 -17.37
C TYR A 55 -10.12 -8.17 -17.75
N ILE A 56 -11.41 -8.32 -18.08
CA ILE A 56 -11.96 -9.60 -18.50
C ILE A 56 -11.24 -10.15 -19.75
N GLU A 57 -10.96 -9.29 -20.72
CA GLU A 57 -10.34 -9.66 -22.00
C GLU A 57 -8.82 -9.89 -21.90
N PHE A 58 -8.08 -9.02 -21.22
CA PHE A 58 -6.61 -9.03 -21.21
C PHE A 58 -6.00 -9.54 -19.91
N LYS A 59 -6.81 -9.75 -18.86
CA LYS A 59 -6.39 -10.22 -17.52
C LYS A 59 -5.31 -9.39 -16.85
N ASP A 60 -5.18 -8.11 -17.22
CA ASP A 60 -4.20 -7.21 -16.61
C ASP A 60 -4.70 -6.70 -15.25
N ILE A 61 -3.96 -6.98 -14.19
CA ILE A 61 -4.33 -6.61 -12.82
C ILE A 61 -4.47 -5.10 -12.62
N ARG A 62 -3.83 -4.28 -13.45
CA ARG A 62 -3.91 -2.81 -13.36
C ARG A 62 -5.27 -2.30 -13.80
N ASP A 63 -5.91 -2.95 -14.78
CA ASP A 63 -7.28 -2.64 -15.18
C ASP A 63 -8.29 -3.03 -14.08
N PHE A 64 -8.07 -4.17 -13.42
CA PHE A 64 -8.90 -4.58 -12.28
C PHE A 64 -8.73 -3.64 -11.08
N ALA A 65 -7.50 -3.20 -10.82
CA ALA A 65 -7.22 -2.21 -9.80
C ALA A 65 -7.93 -0.88 -10.10
N ALA A 66 -7.91 -0.40 -11.35
CA ALA A 66 -8.64 0.80 -11.75
C ALA A 66 -10.16 0.65 -11.59
N TYR A 67 -10.73 -0.48 -12.04
CA TYR A 67 -12.15 -0.81 -11.83
C TYR A 67 -12.53 -0.74 -10.34
N ASN A 68 -11.80 -1.44 -9.48
CA ASN A 68 -12.09 -1.47 -8.05
C ASN A 68 -11.87 -0.11 -7.36
N LEU A 69 -10.93 0.70 -7.86
CA LEU A 69 -10.72 2.08 -7.40
C LEU A 69 -11.97 2.92 -7.59
N MET A 70 -12.58 2.79 -8.77
CA MET A 70 -13.77 3.53 -9.15
C MET A 70 -15.03 2.95 -8.49
N CYS A 71 -15.05 1.64 -8.20
CA CYS A 71 -16.11 0.99 -7.43
C CYS A 71 -15.98 1.20 -5.91
N GLY A 72 -14.97 1.95 -5.45
CA GLY A 72 -14.82 2.35 -4.05
C GLY A 72 -14.31 1.23 -3.16
N PHE A 73 -13.09 0.76 -3.41
CA PHE A 73 -12.35 -0.15 -2.52
C PHE A 73 -12.61 0.11 -1.03
N ASP A 74 -12.69 -0.98 -0.27
CA ASP A 74 -12.57 -0.92 1.18
C ASP A 74 -11.18 -0.44 1.62
N ASP A 75 -11.05 -0.05 2.90
CA ASP A 75 -9.78 0.46 3.45
C ASP A 75 -8.61 -0.52 3.25
N LYS A 76 -8.90 -1.82 3.24
CA LYS A 76 -7.91 -2.89 3.05
C LYS A 76 -7.38 -2.90 1.62
N GLY A 77 -8.24 -2.74 0.61
CA GLY A 77 -7.85 -2.61 -0.79
C GLY A 77 -6.90 -1.43 -1.02
N TRP A 78 -7.20 -0.28 -0.42
CA TRP A 78 -6.33 0.90 -0.47
C TRP A 78 -4.96 0.69 0.18
N GLN A 79 -4.90 -0.01 1.31
CA GLN A 79 -3.63 -0.31 1.97
C GLN A 79 -2.76 -1.25 1.13
N LEU A 80 -3.35 -2.28 0.53
CA LEU A 80 -2.62 -3.26 -0.29
C LEU A 80 -2.05 -2.60 -1.56
N LEU A 81 -2.84 -1.76 -2.23
CA LEU A 81 -2.39 -1.05 -3.43
C LEU A 81 -1.21 -0.12 -3.12
N ARG A 82 -1.30 0.68 -2.05
CA ARG A 82 -0.21 1.57 -1.61
C ARG A 82 1.05 0.80 -1.25
N LYS A 83 0.92 -0.33 -0.54
CA LYS A 83 2.06 -1.20 -0.21
C LYS A 83 2.71 -1.73 -1.47
N SER A 84 1.93 -2.29 -2.40
CA SER A 84 2.46 -2.85 -3.65
C SER A 84 3.18 -1.80 -4.49
N GLY A 85 2.58 -0.63 -4.67
CA GLY A 85 3.21 0.51 -5.34
C GLY A 85 4.50 0.95 -4.67
N ALA A 86 4.51 1.07 -3.34
CA ALA A 86 5.70 1.43 -2.57
C ALA A 86 6.84 0.41 -2.77
N TYR A 87 6.57 -0.89 -2.70
CA TYR A 87 7.58 -1.93 -2.91
C TYR A 87 8.15 -1.91 -4.34
N ALA A 88 7.30 -1.75 -5.36
CA ALA A 88 7.72 -1.67 -6.76
C ALA A 88 8.61 -0.45 -7.03
N THR A 89 8.20 0.73 -6.55
CA THR A 89 8.99 1.96 -6.64
C THR A 89 10.30 1.80 -5.89
N HIS A 90 10.26 1.27 -4.67
CA HIS A 90 11.44 1.05 -3.85
C HIS A 90 12.46 0.11 -4.51
N GLY A 91 11.99 -0.99 -5.11
CA GLY A 91 12.84 -1.90 -5.88
C GLY A 91 13.49 -1.23 -7.09
N THR A 92 12.73 -0.41 -7.82
CA THR A 92 13.25 0.35 -8.96
C THR A 92 14.31 1.37 -8.53
N LEU A 93 14.04 2.15 -7.49
CA LEU A 93 14.98 3.14 -6.95
C LEU A 93 16.27 2.48 -6.45
N LYS A 94 16.17 1.30 -5.84
CA LYS A 94 17.33 0.52 -5.39
C LYS A 94 18.18 0.06 -6.57
N LYS A 95 17.57 -0.51 -7.61
CA LYS A 95 18.29 -0.93 -8.83
C LYS A 95 18.98 0.25 -9.52
N GLN A 96 18.31 1.39 -9.60
CA GLN A 96 18.86 2.61 -10.21
C GLN A 96 19.84 3.36 -9.29
N LYS A 97 20.05 2.90 -8.06
CA LYS A 97 20.84 3.59 -7.02
C LYS A 97 20.45 5.07 -6.88
N LYS A 98 19.16 5.37 -6.87
CA LYS A 98 18.61 6.74 -6.75
C LYS A 98 18.10 7.04 -5.35
N HIS A 99 18.02 8.33 -5.02
CA HIS A 99 17.55 8.84 -3.73
C HIS A 99 18.24 8.15 -2.56
N PHE A 100 17.49 7.57 -1.62
CA PHE A 100 18.04 6.86 -0.47
C PHE A 100 19.10 5.81 -0.84
N TRP A 101 19.05 5.23 -2.04
CA TRP A 101 19.99 4.21 -2.52
C TRP A 101 21.23 4.79 -3.24
N SER A 102 21.34 6.12 -3.34
CA SER A 102 22.53 6.83 -3.83
C SER A 102 23.39 7.29 -2.64
N SER A 103 24.69 7.00 -2.70
CA SER A 103 25.66 7.52 -1.72
C SER A 103 25.77 9.04 -1.75
N GLU A 104 25.67 9.65 -2.94
CA GLU A 104 25.71 11.10 -3.11
C GLU A 104 24.50 11.76 -2.45
N PHE A 105 23.31 11.20 -2.66
CA PHE A 105 22.10 11.70 -2.01
C PHE A 105 22.15 11.52 -0.49
N GLN A 106 22.64 10.38 0.01
CA GLN A 106 22.85 10.18 1.45
C GLN A 106 23.80 11.22 2.04
N LYS A 107 24.90 11.52 1.35
CA LYS A 107 25.85 12.58 1.73
C LYS A 107 25.19 13.94 1.76
N GLU A 108 24.42 14.28 0.73
CA GLU A 108 23.68 15.55 0.64
C GLU A 108 22.67 15.70 1.77
N MET A 109 21.84 14.67 2.04
CA MET A 109 20.88 14.69 3.15
C MET A 109 21.58 14.84 4.50
N GLY A 110 22.72 14.16 4.68
CA GLY A 110 23.57 14.30 5.87
C GLY A 110 24.05 15.75 6.06
N GLN A 111 24.51 16.40 4.99
CA GLN A 111 24.94 17.80 5.01
C GLN A 111 23.78 18.78 5.25
N ARG A 112 22.60 18.56 4.65
CA ARG A 112 21.40 19.38 4.90
C ARG A 112 21.05 19.42 6.37
N SER A 113 21.13 18.28 7.05
CA SER A 113 20.86 18.21 8.48
C SER A 113 21.89 18.95 9.35
N LEU A 114 23.07 19.29 8.82
CA LEU A 114 24.09 20.11 9.50
C LEU A 114 23.92 21.62 9.26
N LYS A 115 23.15 22.03 8.25
CA LYS A 115 22.91 23.46 7.94
C LYS A 115 22.03 24.16 8.97
N CYS A 116 21.25 23.40 9.75
CA CYS A 116 20.48 23.96 10.84
C CYS A 116 21.44 24.39 11.97
N PRO A 117 21.39 25.65 12.46
CA PRO A 117 22.28 26.12 13.52
C PRO A 117 22.26 25.21 14.76
N ASP A 118 21.09 24.67 15.08
CA ASP A 118 20.87 23.84 16.26
C ASP A 118 21.05 22.33 16.00
N ALA A 119 21.59 21.95 14.83
CA ALA A 119 21.71 20.55 14.40
C ALA A 119 22.39 19.65 15.44
N LEU A 120 23.47 20.12 16.06
CA LEU A 120 24.22 19.37 17.08
C LEU A 120 23.39 19.16 18.35
N GLN A 121 22.65 20.18 18.78
CA GLN A 121 21.78 20.10 19.94
C GLN A 121 20.58 19.19 19.68
N ILE A 122 19.96 19.29 18.50
CA ILE A 122 18.86 18.40 18.06
C ILE A 122 19.34 16.94 18.03
N ARG A 123 20.51 16.67 17.45
CA ARG A 123 21.09 15.31 17.42
C ARG A 123 21.40 14.78 18.82
N SER A 124 21.97 15.62 19.69
CA SER A 124 22.31 15.24 21.07
C SER A 124 21.06 14.94 21.90
N THR A 125 20.05 15.80 21.81
CA THR A 125 18.77 15.62 22.53
C THR A 125 18.00 14.41 22.00
N ALA A 126 17.90 14.23 20.69
CA ALA A 126 17.29 13.05 20.07
C ALA A 126 18.04 11.76 20.44
N GLY A 127 19.38 11.76 20.40
CA GLY A 127 20.21 10.64 20.79
C GLY A 127 20.06 10.27 22.26
N LYS A 128 20.03 11.26 23.17
CA LYS A 128 19.76 11.04 24.61
C LYS A 128 18.36 10.45 24.83
N LYS A 129 17.35 10.95 24.14
CA LYS A 129 15.96 10.45 24.25
C LYS A 129 15.85 9.01 23.71
N GLY A 130 16.40 8.75 22.53
CA GLY A 130 16.44 7.41 21.92
C GLY A 130 17.22 6.42 22.77
N GLY A 131 18.44 6.77 23.19
CA GLY A 131 19.27 5.93 24.05
C GLY A 131 18.62 5.62 25.40
N ARG A 132 17.98 6.60 26.05
CA ARG A 132 17.19 6.36 27.27
C ARG A 132 16.04 5.36 27.03
N GLN A 133 15.34 5.47 25.90
CA GLN A 133 14.26 4.54 25.56
C GLN A 133 14.78 3.14 25.26
N THR A 134 15.90 3.02 24.52
CA THR A 134 16.56 1.74 24.26
C THR A 134 17.02 1.08 25.57
N GLN A 135 17.63 1.83 26.48
CA GLN A 135 18.09 1.31 27.78
C GLN A 135 16.93 0.88 28.68
N LYS A 136 15.81 1.62 28.69
CA LYS A 136 14.58 1.17 29.37
C LYS A 136 14.11 -0.18 28.83
N ASN A 137 14.12 -0.36 27.51
CA ASN A 137 13.66 -1.60 26.88
C ASN A 137 14.65 -2.77 27.00
N LYS A 138 15.94 -2.49 27.21
CA LYS A 138 17.00 -3.50 27.22
C LYS A 138 16.92 -4.47 28.42
N ASN A 139 16.29 -4.05 29.51
CA ASN A 139 16.21 -4.81 30.76
C ASN A 139 14.77 -5.20 31.16
N LEU A 140 13.77 -4.96 30.29
CA LEU A 140 12.36 -5.24 30.60
C LEU A 140 11.96 -6.69 30.30
N ILE A 141 12.57 -7.30 29.27
CA ILE A 141 12.25 -8.65 28.81
C ILE A 141 13.54 -9.31 28.33
N ASN A 142 13.97 -10.38 29.00
CA ASN A 142 15.06 -11.25 28.59
C ASN A 142 14.51 -12.50 27.88
N ILE A 143 15.33 -13.12 27.03
CA ILE A 143 14.96 -14.36 26.32
C ILE A 143 14.65 -15.55 27.26
N GLN A 144 15.13 -15.49 28.50
CA GLN A 144 14.89 -16.50 29.53
C GLN A 144 13.60 -16.26 30.33
N ASP A 145 13.01 -15.06 30.21
CA ASP A 145 11.80 -14.70 30.95
C ASP A 145 10.62 -15.51 30.41
N ARG A 146 9.81 -16.05 31.35
CA ARG A 146 8.60 -16.81 31.03
C ARG A 146 7.39 -15.94 31.31
N PHE A 147 6.58 -15.70 30.28
CA PHE A 147 5.36 -14.90 30.41
C PHE A 147 4.14 -15.79 30.28
N LEU A 148 3.23 -15.69 31.26
CA LEU A 148 1.89 -16.28 31.18
C LEU A 148 0.93 -15.18 30.75
N PHE A 149 0.31 -15.36 29.58
CA PHE A 149 -0.76 -14.51 29.10
C PHE A 149 -2.09 -15.21 29.34
N ILE A 150 -3.06 -14.47 29.85
CA ILE A 150 -4.41 -14.98 30.09
C ILE A 150 -5.36 -14.11 29.29
N HIS A 151 -6.09 -14.73 28.35
CA HIS A 151 -7.12 -14.08 27.56
C HIS A 151 -8.40 -13.95 28.40
N GLU A 152 -9.24 -12.94 28.10
CA GLU A 152 -10.50 -12.69 28.81
C GLU A 152 -11.48 -13.88 28.73
N SER A 153 -11.34 -14.75 27.73
CA SER A 153 -12.09 -16.01 27.61
C SER A 153 -11.66 -17.10 28.62
N GLY A 154 -10.64 -16.83 29.44
CA GLY A 154 -10.06 -17.79 30.39
C GLY A 154 -8.98 -18.70 29.80
N GLN A 155 -8.65 -18.59 28.51
CA GLN A 155 -7.56 -19.34 27.88
C GLN A 155 -6.21 -18.73 28.24
N ALA A 156 -5.26 -19.55 28.69
CA ALA A 156 -3.92 -19.10 29.05
C ALA A 156 -2.86 -19.68 28.09
N VAL A 157 -1.87 -18.87 27.75
CA VAL A 157 -0.68 -19.28 26.98
C VAL A 157 0.57 -18.88 27.74
N CYS A 158 1.43 -19.87 27.93
CA CYS A 158 2.79 -19.64 28.39
C CYS A 158 3.69 -19.51 27.17
N ILE A 159 4.35 -18.37 27.02
CA ILE A 159 5.28 -18.13 25.91
C ILE A 159 6.72 -18.22 26.44
N PHE A 160 7.52 -19.08 25.82
CA PHE A 160 8.95 -19.23 26.07
C PHE A 160 9.70 -19.32 24.72
N ASN A 161 11.00 -18.99 24.71
CA ASN A 161 11.88 -19.05 23.53
C ASN A 161 11.47 -18.18 22.33
N CYS A 162 10.81 -17.05 22.53
CA CYS A 162 10.56 -16.08 21.46
C CYS A 162 11.75 -15.14 21.30
N GLU A 163 12.29 -15.02 20.08
CA GLU A 163 13.45 -14.15 19.78
C GLU A 163 13.02 -12.71 19.47
N THR A 164 11.80 -12.55 18.95
CA THR A 164 11.25 -11.26 18.56
C THR A 164 9.85 -11.05 19.14
N CYS A 165 9.44 -9.79 19.30
CA CYS A 165 8.06 -9.45 19.61
C CYS A 165 7.06 -9.98 18.56
N GLY A 166 7.51 -10.21 17.32
CA GLY A 166 6.68 -10.80 16.27
C GLY A 166 6.32 -12.26 16.56
N ASP A 167 7.23 -13.00 17.20
CA ASP A 167 6.99 -14.40 17.58
C ASP A 167 5.96 -14.48 18.71
N VAL A 168 6.09 -13.61 19.72
CA VAL A 168 5.12 -13.46 20.82
C VAL A 168 3.73 -13.14 20.27
N LEU A 169 3.64 -12.20 19.32
CA LEU A 169 2.35 -11.79 18.73
C LEU A 169 1.67 -12.94 17.98
N ARG A 170 2.43 -13.80 17.29
CA ARG A 170 1.87 -14.97 16.59
C ARG A 170 1.28 -15.98 17.56
N GLU A 171 1.97 -16.29 18.65
CA GLU A 171 1.46 -17.24 19.66
C GLU A 171 0.18 -16.72 20.32
N LEU A 172 0.12 -15.42 20.63
CA LEU A 172 -1.09 -14.80 21.17
C LEU A 172 -2.26 -14.81 20.17
N GLN A 173 -1.99 -14.72 18.87
CA GLN A 173 -3.03 -14.80 17.84
C GLN A 173 -3.66 -16.20 17.73
N LEU A 174 -2.95 -17.27 18.13
CA LEU A 174 -3.49 -18.63 18.11
C LEU A 174 -4.59 -18.86 19.17
N ILE A 175 -4.50 -18.18 20.30
CA ILE A 175 -5.49 -18.27 21.39
C ILE A 175 -6.53 -17.17 21.39
N THR A 176 -6.33 -16.14 20.57
CA THR A 176 -7.39 -15.18 20.33
C THR A 176 -8.48 -15.93 19.56
N PRO A 177 -9.70 -16.10 20.09
CA PRO A 177 -10.78 -16.71 19.32
C PRO A 177 -10.87 -15.91 18.02
N GLN A 178 -10.71 -16.59 16.88
CA GLN A 178 -10.87 -15.93 15.60
C GLN A 178 -12.22 -15.24 15.66
N LYS A 179 -12.23 -13.90 15.61
CA LYS A 179 -13.47 -13.15 15.39
C LYS A 179 -14.08 -13.83 14.19
N ASN A 180 -15.19 -14.55 14.40
CA ASN A 180 -15.86 -15.34 13.40
C ASN A 180 -15.79 -14.57 12.10
N GLY A 181 -14.98 -15.08 11.17
CA GLY A 181 -14.99 -14.59 9.81
C GLY A 181 -16.45 -14.65 9.42
N VAL A 182 -16.99 -13.51 9.01
CA VAL A 182 -18.27 -13.47 8.32
C VAL A 182 -18.12 -14.47 7.17
N VAL A 183 -18.73 -15.64 7.34
CA VAL A 183 -18.88 -16.62 6.28
C VAL A 183 -19.87 -15.98 5.33
N PHE A 184 -19.37 -15.42 4.24
CA PHE A 184 -20.22 -15.13 3.10
C PHE A 184 -20.63 -16.50 2.54
N HIS A 185 -21.88 -16.87 2.77
CA HIS A 185 -22.51 -17.88 1.95
C HIS A 185 -22.65 -17.28 0.54
N LEU A 186 -22.11 -18.01 -0.44
CA LEU A 186 -22.21 -17.72 -1.88
C LEU A 186 -23.67 -17.55 -2.32
#